data_AF-A0A109JT56-F1
#
_entry.id   AF-A0A109JT56-F1
#
_cell.length_a   1.000
_cell.length_b   1.000
_cell.length_c   1.000
_cell.angle_alpha   90.00
_cell.angle_beta   90.00
_cell.angle_gamma   90.00
#
_symmetry.space_group_name_H-M   'P 1'
#
loop_
_entity.id
_entity.type
_entity.pdbx_description
1 polymer ?
#
loop_
_entity_poly.entity_id
_entity_poly.type
_entity_poly.pdbx_seq_one_letter_code
_entity_poly.pdbx_strand_id
1 'polypeptide(L)'
;MRPAFTSWLRRLTLSGWRDIASAPFDCAIELAVIDDKRHPLGFPCVRRAEGWFDLGTMQPVATAPTHWRYWQPDVPPMSCC
;
A
#
# COMPACT_ATOMS: atom_id res chain seq x y z
N MET A 1 26.52 14.24 18.27
CA MET A 1 26.04 12.94 17.74
C MET A 1 24.53 13.02 17.59
N ARG A 2 24.02 13.13 16.35
CA ARG A 2 22.59 13.20 16.03
C ARG A 2 22.26 11.90 15.30
N PRO A 3 21.26 11.10 15.71
CA PRO A 3 21.02 9.83 15.05
C PRO A 3 20.51 10.09 13.63
N ALA A 4 21.16 9.45 12.65
CA ALA A 4 20.81 9.46 11.24
C ALA A 4 19.54 8.60 10.97
N PHE A 5 18.48 8.80 11.75
CA PHE A 5 17.24 8.02 11.66
C PHE A 5 16.32 8.50 10.53
N THR A 6 16.62 9.65 9.91
CA THR A 6 15.78 10.28 8.88
C THR A 6 16.26 10.03 7.45
N SER A 7 17.37 9.32 7.26
CA SER A 7 17.94 9.09 5.91
C SER A 7 17.38 7.85 5.20
N TRP A 8 16.78 6.91 5.92
CA TRP A 8 16.27 5.67 5.33
C TRP A 8 14.83 5.84 4.82
N LEU A 9 14.05 6.73 5.46
CA LEU A 9 12.68 7.07 5.07
C LEU A 9 12.57 7.76 3.70
N ARG A 10 13.65 8.39 3.20
CA ARG A 10 13.64 9.11 1.92
C ARG A 10 13.77 8.22 0.69
N ARG A 11 14.28 6.99 0.80
CA ARG A 11 14.46 6.09 -0.36
C ARG A 11 13.18 5.36 -0.76
N LEU A 12 12.32 5.06 0.20
CA LEU A 12 11.07 4.31 -0.03
C LEU A 12 9.96 5.20 -0.62
N THR A 13 9.91 6.49 -0.23
CA THR A 13 8.90 7.45 -0.72
C THR A 13 9.04 7.81 -2.21
N LEU A 14 10.20 7.59 -2.83
CA LEU A 14 10.43 7.91 -4.26
C LEU A 14 9.75 6.93 -5.22
N SER A 15 9.29 5.77 -4.75
CA SER A 15 8.75 4.69 -5.59
C SER A 15 7.21 4.61 -5.59
N GLY A 16 6.52 5.64 -5.09
CA GLY A 16 5.06 5.68 -4.98
C GLY A 16 4.48 4.86 -3.82
N TRP A 17 5.31 4.12 -3.08
CA TRP A 17 4.95 3.39 -1.89
C TRP A 17 5.16 4.24 -0.63
N ARG A 18 4.21 4.19 0.29
CA ARG A 18 4.16 4.94 1.55
C ARG A 18 4.16 3.96 2.72
N ASP A 19 4.58 4.43 3.88
CA ASP A 19 4.63 3.62 5.10
C ASP A 19 3.22 3.19 5.55
N ILE A 20 3.04 1.93 5.92
CA ILE A 20 1.74 1.36 6.32
C ILE A 20 1.05 2.12 7.44
N ALA A 21 1.80 2.75 8.36
CA ALA A 21 1.21 3.53 9.45
C ALA A 21 0.43 4.75 8.93
N SER A 22 0.85 5.32 7.80
CA SER A 22 0.24 6.49 7.16
C SER A 22 -0.97 6.18 6.27
N ALA A 23 -1.36 4.92 6.19
CA ALA A 23 -2.43 4.48 5.29
C ALA A 23 -3.81 5.02 5.72
N PRO A 24 -4.58 5.61 4.79
CA PRO A 24 -5.91 6.14 5.06
C PRO A 24 -6.93 5.03 5.36
N PHE A 25 -7.94 5.38 6.15
CA PHE A 25 -9.11 4.52 6.38
C PHE A 25 -10.09 4.61 5.22
N ASP A 26 -10.81 3.51 4.97
CA ASP A 26 -11.90 3.43 3.97
C ASP A 26 -11.49 3.75 2.51
N CYS A 27 -10.20 3.77 2.20
CA CYS A 27 -9.70 4.04 0.84
C CYS A 27 -9.21 2.74 0.18
N ALA A 28 -9.47 2.60 -1.12
CA ALA A 28 -8.91 1.53 -1.93
C ALA A 28 -7.40 1.76 -2.14
N ILE A 29 -6.60 0.88 -1.56
CA ILE A 29 -5.14 0.95 -1.60
C ILE A 29 -4.57 -0.41 -1.97
N GLU A 30 -3.45 -0.41 -2.68
CA GLU A 30 -2.63 -1.60 -2.86
C GLU A 30 -1.68 -1.74 -1.66
N LEU A 31 -1.61 -2.94 -1.09
CA LEU A 31 -0.68 -3.26 -0.02
C LEU A 31 0.55 -3.98 -0.56
N ALA A 32 1.71 -3.80 0.09
CA ALA A 32 2.91 -4.54 -0.22
C ALA A 32 3.75 -4.87 1.02
N VAL A 33 4.46 -5.98 0.92
CA VAL A 33 5.59 -6.30 1.80
C VAL A 33 6.86 -5.89 1.05
N ILE A 34 7.61 -4.95 1.61
CA ILE A 34 8.89 -4.47 1.07
C ILE A 34 9.94 -4.72 2.14
N ASP A 35 10.75 -5.74 1.90
CA ASP A 35 11.93 -6.05 2.71
C ASP A 35 13.17 -5.74 1.86
N ASP A 36 13.66 -6.71 1.08
CA ASP A 36 14.70 -6.51 0.06
C ASP A 36 14.11 -6.28 -1.35
N LYS A 37 12.98 -6.94 -1.63
CA LYS A 37 12.20 -6.82 -2.88
C LYS A 37 10.77 -6.38 -2.58
N ARG A 38 10.11 -5.82 -3.59
CA ARG A 38 8.71 -5.37 -3.49
C ARG A 38 7.78 -6.51 -3.83
N HIS A 39 6.94 -6.88 -2.88
CA HIS A 39 5.92 -7.90 -3.04
C HIS A 39 4.54 -7.24 -2.87
N PRO A 40 3.99 -6.61 -3.93
CA PRO A 40 2.61 -6.13 -3.92
C PRO A 40 1.64 -7.30 -3.86
N LEU A 41 0.50 -7.10 -3.19
CA LEU A 41 -0.55 -8.10 -3.08
C LEU A 41 -1.30 -8.26 -4.42
N GLY A 42 -1.32 -7.23 -5.27
CA GLY A 42 -1.94 -7.26 -6.60
C GLY A 42 -3.47 -7.14 -6.60
N PHE A 43 -4.06 -6.78 -5.45
CA PHE A 43 -5.49 -6.57 -5.29
C PHE A 43 -5.79 -5.34 -4.41
N PRO A 44 -6.95 -4.68 -4.62
CA PRO A 44 -7.35 -3.52 -3.83
C PRO A 44 -7.69 -3.96 -2.40
N CYS A 45 -7.12 -3.27 -1.43
CA CYS A 45 -7.36 -3.47 -0.01
C CYS A 45 -7.92 -2.19 0.63
N VAL A 46 -8.53 -2.34 1.81
CA VAL A 46 -9.03 -1.22 2.61
C VAL A 46 -8.62 -1.38 4.07
N ARG A 47 -8.30 -0.25 4.72
CA ARG A 47 -8.06 -0.21 6.17
C ARG A 47 -9.38 -0.05 6.91
N ARG A 48 -9.68 -1.00 7.81
CA ARG A 48 -10.80 -0.98 8.76
C ARG A 48 -10.26 -0.93 10.20
N ALA A 49 -11.15 -0.78 11.17
CA ALA A 49 -10.78 -0.74 12.59
C ALA A 49 -10.14 -2.06 13.06
N GLU A 50 -10.59 -3.17 12.49
CA GLU A 50 -10.14 -4.53 12.83
C GLU A 50 -8.90 -4.99 12.03
N GLY A 51 -8.50 -4.25 10.99
CA GLY A 51 -7.32 -4.57 10.19
C GLY A 51 -7.45 -4.25 8.70
N TRP A 52 -6.79 -5.06 7.88
CA TRP A 52 -6.77 -4.94 6.43
C TRP A 52 -7.76 -5.91 5.80
N PHE A 53 -8.53 -5.43 4.83
CA PHE A 53 -9.51 -6.25 4.12
C PHE A 53 -9.28 -6.15 2.62
N ASP A 54 -9.39 -7.27 1.93
CA ASP A 54 -9.46 -7.28 0.48
C ASP A 54 -10.82 -6.71 0.04
N LEU A 55 -10.80 -5.75 -0.87
CA LEU A 55 -12.00 -5.05 -1.32
C LEU A 55 -12.83 -5.91 -2.29
N GLY A 56 -12.21 -6.87 -2.98
CA GLY A 56 -12.89 -7.75 -3.95
C GLY A 56 -13.66 -8.90 -3.30
N THR A 57 -13.11 -9.49 -2.25
CA THR A 57 -13.63 -10.68 -1.54
C THR A 57 -14.16 -10.34 -0.15
N MET A 58 -13.87 -9.14 0.37
CA MET A 58 -14.17 -8.72 1.74
C MET A 58 -13.54 -9.63 2.82
N GLN A 59 -12.47 -10.34 2.49
CA GLN A 59 -11.76 -11.20 3.44
C GLN A 59 -10.65 -10.43 4.15
N PRO A 60 -10.37 -10.75 5.44
CA PRO A 60 -9.26 -10.17 6.15
C PRO A 60 -7.94 -10.60 5.52
N VAL A 61 -7.06 -9.63 5.28
CA VAL A 61 -5.72 -9.86 4.75
C VAL A 61 -4.85 -10.38 5.89
N ALA A 62 -4.47 -11.66 5.81
CA ALA A 62 -3.60 -12.31 6.80
C ALA A 62 -2.12 -11.88 6.69
N THR A 63 -1.73 -11.26 5.58
CA THR A 63 -0.37 -10.74 5.36
C THR A 63 -0.14 -9.51 6.23
N ALA A 64 1.07 -9.34 6.76
CA ALA A 64 1.50 -8.13 7.46
C ALA A 64 2.17 -7.15 6.48
N PRO A 65 1.42 -6.25 5.80
CA PRO A 65 1.99 -5.28 4.89
C PRO A 65 2.87 -4.28 5.63
N THR A 66 3.94 -3.84 4.96
CA THR A 66 4.86 -2.81 5.48
C THR A 66 4.64 -1.47 4.79
N HIS A 67 4.11 -1.51 3.56
CA HIS A 67 3.89 -0.35 2.73
C HIS A 67 2.55 -0.41 2.01
N TRP A 68 2.08 0.75 1.56
CA TRP A 68 0.86 0.91 0.79
C TRP A 68 1.02 1.93 -0.34
N ARG A 69 0.12 1.89 -1.31
CA ARG A 69 -0.04 2.91 -2.37
C ARG A 69 -1.51 2.99 -2.75
N TYR A 70 -1.96 4.09 -3.36
CA TYR A 70 -3.30 4.12 -3.95
C TYR A 70 -3.47 3.02 -4.99
N TRP A 71 -4.62 2.34 -4.94
CA TRP A 71 -4.99 1.37 -5.96
C TRP A 71 -5.13 2.09 -7.30
N GLN A 72 -4.39 1.63 -8.30
CA GLN A 72 -4.49 2.12 -9.66
C GLN A 72 -5.12 1.00 -10.48
N PRO A 73 -6.40 1.10 -10.85
CA PRO A 73 -6.98 0.12 -11.74
C PRO A 73 -6.21 0.16 -13.06
N ASP A 74 -5.73 -1.01 -13.52
CA ASP A 74 -5.18 -1.21 -14.87
C ASP A 74 -6.32 -1.20 -15.90
N VAL A 75 -7.20 -0.19 -15.80
CA VAL A 75 -8.19 0.10 -16.81
C VAL A 75 -7.55 1.24 -17.59
N PRO A 76 -6.99 1.00 -18.81
CA PRO A 76 -6.70 2.13 -19.68
C PRO A 76 -7.98 2.95 -19.75
N PRO A 77 -7.92 4.31 -19.66
CA PRO A 77 -9.11 5.11 -19.81
C PRO A 77 -9.77 4.63 -21.09
N MET A 78 -10.94 4.01 -20.95
CA MET A 78 -11.75 3.62 -22.09
C MET A 78 -12.15 4.97 -22.69
N SER A 79 -11.29 5.48 -23.56
CA SER A 79 -11.55 6.63 -24.38
C SER A 79 -12.55 6.15 -25.41
N CYS A 80 -13.81 6.07 -25.00
CA CYS A 80 -14.93 5.94 -25.91
C CYS A 80 -15.09 7.31 -26.60
N CYS A 81 -14.33 7.52 -27.69
CA CYS A 81 -14.57 8.53 -28.71
C CYS A 81 -14.12 7.96 -30.05
#